data_AF-A0A832TDT8-F1
#
_entry.id   AF-A0A832TDT8-F1
#
_cell.length_a   1.000
_cell.length_b   1.000
_cell.length_c   1.000
_cell.angle_alpha   90.00
_cell.angle_beta   90.00
_cell.angle_gamma   90.00
#
_symmetry.space_group_name_H-M   'P 1'
#
loop_
_entity.id
_entity.type
_entity.pdbx_description
1 polymer ?
#
loop_
_entity_poly.entity_id
_entity_poly.type
_entity_poly.pdbx_seq_one_letter_code
_entity_poly.pdbx_strand_id
1 'polypeptide(L)'
;MTHYVLFPEARSRLEQSGLQARLSGAEKHPGFLDTEDVRNILGRMISDGFFEHCPQYAEQLSRSVVNPVHWRIYDCEEPVRQQSLFDQEVTEPTRLQASVEDMLLMVGWYAEGVLKPEELADPSAFGFRSVSELVGTVGAEIVGDSLQYWDIPYSWINNGKRTVIRGVTGDMHGDLRIIEKDVTVYKMMDPMGNEVCYRPEREGDTNMIAAYHSTEPALLVAALKWARDAELDVPLLRGGAKEFLSEVEAAGGVGGNFAEALFSQGNDPENHFLGWDYPLSMYSEDPKVRSGDFIPTNWGVTYEIFMGENKDLVFGVVENGPRREAMRFRPQEAELFIRSLFAQAAHGKGRTRVEALHSTLMFRYSGLEEFLESMKRYSGK
;
A
#
# COMPACT_ATOMS: atom_id res chain seq x y z
N MET A 1 8.20 9.86 8.32
CA MET A 1 7.19 10.88 8.01
C MET A 1 5.85 10.16 8.01
N THR A 2 4.90 10.63 8.80
CA THR A 2 3.59 9.96 9.00
C THR A 2 2.68 10.29 7.82
N HIS A 3 2.04 9.27 7.24
CA HIS A 3 1.02 9.46 6.21
C HIS A 3 -0.35 9.65 6.86
N TYR A 4 -1.27 10.31 6.16
CA TYR A 4 -2.62 10.54 6.64
C TYR A 4 -3.67 10.05 5.63
N VAL A 5 -4.71 9.40 6.15
CA VAL A 5 -5.88 9.00 5.38
C VAL A 5 -6.95 10.07 5.55
N LEU A 6 -7.33 10.73 4.46
CA LEU A 6 -8.50 11.60 4.41
C LEU A 6 -9.79 10.79 4.29
N PHE A 7 -10.83 11.25 4.98
CA PHE A 7 -12.16 10.66 4.88
C PHE A 7 -12.82 11.09 3.55
N PRO A 8 -13.66 10.25 2.91
CA PRO A 8 -14.31 10.58 1.64
C PRO A 8 -15.07 11.92 1.67
N GLU A 9 -15.74 12.24 2.77
CA GLU A 9 -16.48 13.49 2.95
C GLU A 9 -15.54 14.70 2.94
N ALA A 10 -14.34 14.56 3.53
CA ALA A 10 -13.32 15.61 3.48
C ALA A 10 -12.80 15.83 2.06
N ARG A 11 -12.53 14.76 1.31
CA ARG A 11 -12.13 14.87 -0.11
C ARG A 11 -13.21 15.58 -0.93
N SER A 12 -14.47 15.20 -0.74
CA SER A 12 -15.61 15.83 -1.39
C SER A 12 -15.72 17.33 -1.09
N ARG A 13 -15.48 17.75 0.17
CA ARG A 13 -15.45 19.18 0.56
C ARG A 13 -14.27 19.92 -0.08
N LEU A 14 -13.08 19.32 -0.13
CA LEU A 14 -11.91 19.92 -0.78
C LEU A 14 -12.14 20.16 -2.28
N GLU A 15 -12.79 19.19 -2.94
CA GLU A 15 -13.19 19.30 -4.35
C GLU A 15 -14.23 20.41 -4.56
N GLN A 16 -15.32 20.39 -3.79
CA GLN A 16 -16.43 21.35 -3.93
C GLN A 16 -16.03 22.78 -3.59
N SER A 17 -15.11 22.95 -2.65
CA SER A 17 -14.59 24.27 -2.27
C SER A 17 -13.57 24.84 -3.27
N GLY A 18 -13.08 24.05 -4.22
CA GLY A 18 -12.02 24.45 -5.14
C GLY A 18 -10.64 24.56 -4.50
N LEU A 19 -10.49 24.20 -3.22
CA LEU A 19 -9.20 24.20 -2.53
C LEU A 19 -8.24 23.17 -3.12
N GLN A 20 -8.76 22.03 -3.60
CA GLN A 20 -7.93 20.96 -4.17
C GLN A 20 -7.09 21.42 -5.36
N ALA A 21 -7.62 22.31 -6.21
CA ALA A 21 -6.89 22.84 -7.37
C ALA A 21 -5.66 23.69 -6.97
N ARG A 22 -5.62 24.20 -5.73
CA ARG A 22 -4.50 24.98 -5.19
C ARG A 22 -3.41 24.08 -4.61
N LEU A 23 -3.73 22.82 -4.29
CA LEU A 23 -2.80 21.86 -3.70
C LEU A 23 -1.75 21.39 -4.71
N SER A 24 -2.12 21.23 -5.98
CA SER A 24 -1.23 20.77 -7.06
C SER A 24 -0.11 21.77 -7.43
N GLY A 25 -0.09 22.97 -6.84
CA GLY A 25 0.91 24.01 -7.09
C GLY A 25 1.51 24.63 -5.83
N ALA A 26 1.15 24.14 -4.64
CA ALA A 26 1.71 24.63 -3.39
C ALA A 26 3.18 24.16 -3.28
N GLU A 27 4.12 25.11 -3.17
CA GLU A 27 5.51 24.76 -2.88
C GLU A 27 5.56 23.96 -1.56
N LYS A 28 6.21 22.81 -1.61
CA LYS A 28 6.51 22.02 -0.42
C LYS A 28 7.57 22.83 0.37
N HIS A 29 7.20 23.38 1.52
CA HIS A 29 8.02 24.09 2.57
C HIS A 29 7.84 25.63 2.66
N PRO A 30 8.15 26.24 3.82
CA PRO A 30 7.50 26.11 5.13
C PRO A 30 6.81 27.42 5.56
N GLY A 31 5.69 27.30 6.26
CA GLY A 31 5.08 28.37 7.06
C GLY A 31 5.95 28.79 8.25
N PHE A 32 5.58 29.86 8.97
CA PHE A 32 6.33 30.36 10.13
C PHE A 32 5.47 30.23 11.39
N LEU A 33 5.94 29.47 12.38
CA LEU A 33 5.39 29.41 13.74
C LEU A 33 6.43 30.00 14.66
N ASP A 34 6.00 30.93 15.50
CA ASP A 34 6.82 31.32 16.63
C ASP A 34 6.87 30.15 17.64
N THR A 35 8.02 30.01 18.29
CA THR A 35 8.24 29.07 19.40
C THR A 35 7.20 29.27 20.51
N GLU A 36 6.66 30.48 20.65
CA GLU A 36 5.62 30.79 21.63
C GLU A 36 4.27 30.14 21.31
N ASP A 37 3.86 30.06 20.04
CA ASP A 37 2.61 29.40 19.63
C ASP A 37 2.67 27.89 19.90
N VAL A 38 3.79 27.26 19.51
CA VAL A 38 4.04 25.84 19.76
C VAL A 38 4.02 25.54 21.27
N ARG A 39 4.61 26.42 22.09
CA ARG A 39 4.62 26.27 23.55
C ARG A 39 3.23 26.41 24.15
N ASN A 40 2.43 27.36 23.68
CA ASN A 40 1.07 27.60 24.16
C ASN A 40 0.14 26.41 23.85
N ILE A 41 0.29 25.84 22.66
CA ILE A 41 -0.45 24.64 22.24
C ILE A 41 -0.05 23.43 23.08
N LEU A 42 1.26 23.16 23.23
CA LEU A 42 1.75 22.08 24.09
C LEU A 42 1.28 22.23 25.53
N GLY A 43 1.30 23.46 26.06
CA GLY A 43 0.82 23.76 27.42
C GLY A 43 -0.66 23.40 27.62
N ARG A 44 -1.53 23.73 26.66
CA ARG A 44 -2.95 23.34 26.69
C ARG A 44 -3.14 21.84 26.62
N MET A 45 -2.39 21.16 25.77
CA MET A 45 -2.50 19.70 25.64
C MET A 45 -2.06 18.96 26.90
N ILE A 46 -1.06 19.49 27.62
CA ILE A 46 -0.66 18.96 28.93
C ILE A 46 -1.77 19.22 29.95
N SER A 47 -2.37 20.42 29.98
CA SER A 47 -3.46 20.71 30.92
C SER A 47 -4.69 19.83 30.68
N ASP A 48 -4.94 19.47 29.42
CA ASP A 48 -6.08 18.67 29.02
C ASP A 48 -5.79 17.15 29.12
N GLY A 49 -4.58 16.77 29.58
CA GLY A 49 -4.19 15.38 29.88
C GLY A 49 -3.86 14.53 28.64
N PHE A 50 -3.62 15.16 27.50
CA PHE A 50 -3.12 14.48 26.29
C PHE A 50 -1.64 14.09 26.43
N PHE A 51 -0.88 14.87 27.20
CA PHE A 51 0.48 14.52 27.59
C PHE A 51 0.66 14.63 29.09
N GLU A 52 1.38 13.68 29.68
CA GLU A 52 1.78 13.74 31.08
C GLU A 52 2.91 14.76 31.28
N HIS A 53 3.84 14.84 30.31
CA HIS A 53 4.94 15.78 30.25
C HIS A 53 5.13 16.26 28.80
N CYS A 54 5.72 17.45 28.62
CA CYS A 54 6.18 17.87 27.29
C CYS A 54 7.16 16.81 26.76
N PRO A 55 6.92 16.20 25.58
CA PRO A 55 7.85 15.22 25.04
C PRO A 55 9.25 15.85 24.96
N GLN A 56 10.28 15.24 25.56
CA GLN A 56 11.66 15.78 25.54
C GLN A 56 12.15 16.05 24.11
N TYR A 57 11.64 15.28 23.15
CA TYR A 57 11.87 15.46 21.72
C TYR A 57 11.16 16.68 21.13
N ALA A 58 10.00 17.10 21.64
CA ALA A 58 9.27 18.31 21.21
C ALA A 58 9.93 19.60 21.72
N GLU A 59 10.59 19.58 22.89
CA GLU A 59 11.39 20.70 23.37
C GLU A 59 12.68 20.87 22.56
N GLN A 60 13.28 19.76 22.11
CA GLN A 60 14.39 19.77 21.15
C GLN A 60 13.93 20.09 19.72
N LEU A 61 12.76 19.64 19.26
CA LEU A 61 12.18 19.99 17.96
C LEU A 61 11.72 21.44 17.91
N SER A 62 11.10 22.01 18.93
CA SER A 62 10.78 23.45 18.91
C SER A 62 12.04 24.32 18.74
N ARG A 63 13.19 23.88 19.28
CA ARG A 63 14.49 24.52 19.07
C ARG A 63 15.13 24.18 17.72
N SER A 64 14.88 22.99 17.17
CA SER A 64 15.53 22.50 15.95
C SER A 64 14.69 22.60 14.69
N VAL A 65 13.35 22.68 14.73
CA VAL A 65 12.33 22.90 13.66
C VAL A 65 12.23 24.37 13.24
N VAL A 66 12.58 25.28 14.15
CA VAL A 66 12.83 26.69 13.83
C VAL A 66 14.10 26.86 12.98
N ASN A 67 14.98 25.84 12.89
CA ASN A 67 16.25 25.93 12.19
C ASN A 67 16.77 24.69 11.38
N PRO A 68 16.00 23.66 10.93
CA PRO A 68 16.55 22.51 10.22
C PRO A 68 16.26 22.55 8.72
N VAL A 69 15.32 23.41 8.30
CA VAL A 69 15.11 23.78 6.88
C VAL A 69 16.36 24.48 6.35
N HIS A 70 17.14 25.13 7.23
CA HIS A 70 18.46 25.65 6.91
C HIS A 70 19.61 24.63 6.96
N TRP A 71 19.44 23.46 7.61
CA TRP A 71 20.53 22.49 7.77
C TRP A 71 20.56 21.36 6.75
N ARG A 72 19.50 21.14 5.97
CA ARG A 72 19.53 20.13 4.88
C ARG A 72 20.19 20.61 3.57
N ILE A 73 20.85 21.76 3.58
CA ILE A 73 21.66 22.25 2.45
C ILE A 73 23.17 22.11 2.70
N TYR A 74 23.63 21.77 3.92
CA TYR A 74 25.06 21.55 4.18
C TYR A 74 25.30 20.36 5.12
N ASP A 75 25.87 19.29 4.54
CA ASP A 75 26.68 18.23 5.14
C ASP A 75 26.46 17.91 6.63
N CYS A 76 25.74 16.81 6.89
CA CYS A 76 25.97 16.00 8.09
C CYS A 76 26.01 14.52 7.68
N GLU A 77 27.20 13.93 7.74
CA GLU A 77 27.53 12.53 7.44
C GLU A 77 27.18 11.54 8.57
N GLU A 78 26.28 11.88 9.51
CA GLU A 78 25.91 10.94 10.58
C GLU A 78 24.40 10.62 10.62
N PRO A 79 24.02 9.33 10.55
CA PRO A 79 22.65 8.92 10.71
C PRO A 79 22.27 9.07 12.19
N VAL A 80 21.33 9.99 12.48
CA VAL A 80 20.67 10.04 13.78
C VAL A 80 19.94 8.70 13.97
N ARG A 81 20.52 7.83 14.79
CA ARG A 81 19.86 6.61 15.25
C ARG A 81 18.66 7.03 16.09
N GLN A 82 17.45 6.80 15.58
CA GLN A 82 16.27 6.68 16.44
C GLN A 82 16.54 5.56 17.45
N GLN A 83 16.78 5.91 18.71
CA GLN A 83 16.75 4.94 19.78
C GLN A 83 15.31 4.43 19.89
N SER A 84 15.13 3.17 19.50
CA SER A 84 13.95 2.37 19.82
C SER A 84 13.69 2.43 21.32
N LEU A 85 12.55 2.99 21.70
CA LEU A 85 11.95 2.84 23.04
C LEU A 85 10.96 1.65 23.08
N PHE A 86 10.99 0.77 22.07
CA PHE A 86 10.11 -0.40 21.97
C PHE A 86 10.69 -1.62 22.70
N ASP A 87 10.81 -1.53 24.02
CA ASP A 87 11.04 -2.69 24.91
C ASP A 87 9.97 -2.78 26.02
N GLN A 88 8.81 -2.17 25.81
CA GLN A 88 7.64 -2.38 26.68
C GLN A 88 6.52 -3.04 25.88
N GLU A 89 6.14 -4.25 26.30
CA GLU A 89 4.90 -4.91 25.91
C GLU A 89 3.72 -4.01 26.29
N VAL A 90 3.21 -3.25 25.32
CA VAL A 90 2.05 -2.39 25.49
C VAL A 90 0.81 -3.29 25.61
N THR A 91 0.33 -3.48 26.83
CA THR A 91 -0.83 -4.34 27.18
C THR A 91 -2.14 -3.59 27.40
N GLU A 92 -2.20 -2.28 27.09
CA GLU A 92 -3.45 -1.50 27.08
C GLU A 92 -3.52 -0.61 25.84
N PRO A 93 -4.71 -0.19 25.36
CA PRO A 93 -4.81 0.74 24.24
C PRO A 93 -4.22 2.08 24.69
N THR A 94 -2.93 2.26 24.44
CA THR A 94 -2.21 3.50 24.71
C THR A 94 -2.98 4.63 24.05
N ARG A 95 -3.37 5.62 24.87
CA ARG A 95 -3.76 6.94 24.37
C ARG A 95 -2.76 7.30 23.27
N LEU A 96 -3.24 7.55 22.06
CA LEU A 96 -2.40 8.04 20.95
C LEU A 96 -1.61 9.24 21.49
N GLN A 97 -0.32 9.07 21.78
CA GLN A 97 0.56 10.20 22.01
C GLN A 97 0.66 10.92 20.67
N ALA A 98 0.11 12.12 20.60
CA ALA A 98 0.18 12.92 19.39
C ALA A 98 1.65 13.21 19.06
N SER A 99 2.05 12.93 17.82
CA SER A 99 3.40 13.21 17.32
C SER A 99 3.59 14.71 17.07
N VAL A 100 4.83 15.17 16.93
CA VAL A 100 5.10 16.56 16.55
C VAL A 100 4.54 16.85 15.16
N GLU A 101 4.56 15.87 14.27
CA GLU A 101 3.94 15.93 12.95
C GLU A 101 2.42 16.15 13.03
N ASP A 102 1.72 15.46 13.94
CA ASP A 102 0.29 15.67 14.19
C ASP A 102 0.01 17.09 14.67
N MET A 103 0.92 17.68 15.47
CA MET A 103 0.80 19.07 15.89
C MET A 103 0.99 20.04 14.73
N LEU A 104 2.04 19.85 13.91
CA LEU A 104 2.33 20.70 12.75
C LEU A 104 1.18 20.70 11.73
N LEU A 105 0.51 19.56 11.57
CA LEU A 105 -0.69 19.44 10.76
C LEU A 105 -1.86 20.26 11.31
N MET A 106 -2.03 20.27 12.63
CA MET A 106 -3.17 20.93 13.30
C MET A 106 -3.04 22.43 13.53
N VAL A 107 -1.82 22.92 13.56
CA VAL A 107 -1.54 24.37 13.60
C VAL A 107 -1.57 24.99 12.22
N GLY A 108 -1.83 24.19 11.18
CA GLY A 108 -1.90 24.67 9.81
C GLY A 108 -0.56 24.99 9.17
N TRP A 109 0.56 24.50 9.73
CA TRP A 109 1.90 24.71 9.16
C TRP A 109 1.97 24.28 7.69
N TYR A 110 1.43 23.11 7.39
CA TYR A 110 1.36 22.61 6.02
C TYR A 110 0.34 23.40 5.19
N ALA A 111 -0.76 23.83 5.80
CA ALA A 111 -1.89 24.45 5.11
C ALA A 111 -1.71 25.96 4.84
N GLU A 112 -0.77 26.64 5.49
CA GLU A 112 -0.54 28.09 5.34
C GLU A 112 -0.22 28.50 3.89
N GLY A 113 0.51 27.67 3.14
CA GLY A 113 0.79 27.92 1.72
C GLY A 113 -0.44 27.83 0.81
N VAL A 114 -1.56 27.32 1.33
CA VAL A 114 -2.78 27.02 0.58
C VAL A 114 -3.98 27.78 1.10
N LEU A 115 -4.08 28.05 2.39
CA LEU A 115 -5.24 28.70 3.00
C LEU A 115 -4.99 30.19 3.21
N LYS A 116 -5.97 31.01 2.84
CA LYS A 116 -5.96 32.45 3.08
C LYS A 116 -6.57 32.78 4.44
N PRO A 117 -6.24 33.94 5.05
CA PRO A 117 -6.80 34.35 6.32
C PRO A 117 -8.33 34.36 6.36
N GLU A 118 -8.99 34.74 5.26
CA GLU A 118 -10.45 34.78 5.19
C GLU A 118 -11.08 33.37 5.22
N GLU A 119 -10.38 32.37 4.66
CA GLU A 119 -10.81 30.97 4.64
C GLU A 119 -10.68 30.34 6.04
N LEU A 120 -9.67 30.76 6.79
CA LEU A 120 -9.49 30.39 8.20
C LEU A 120 -10.51 31.08 9.12
N ALA A 121 -10.97 32.28 8.77
CA ALA A 121 -11.94 33.02 9.56
C ALA A 121 -13.37 32.43 9.47
N ASP A 122 -13.73 31.82 8.34
CA ASP A 122 -15.00 31.12 8.14
C ASP A 122 -14.84 29.73 7.49
N PRO A 123 -14.42 28.71 8.25
CA PRO A 123 -14.29 27.34 7.75
C PRO A 123 -15.62 26.75 7.25
N SER A 124 -16.75 27.25 7.75
CA SER A 124 -18.08 26.72 7.43
C SER A 124 -18.49 26.99 5.99
N ALA A 125 -18.03 28.10 5.42
CA ALA A 125 -18.20 28.42 4.00
C ALA A 125 -17.54 27.37 3.07
N PHE A 126 -16.57 26.61 3.58
CA PHE A 126 -15.84 25.56 2.87
C PHE A 126 -16.32 24.15 3.25
N GLY A 127 -17.39 24.05 4.04
CA GLY A 127 -17.96 22.78 4.50
C GLY A 127 -17.26 22.16 5.71
N PHE A 128 -16.37 22.89 6.39
CA PHE A 128 -15.66 22.43 7.58
C PHE A 128 -16.27 23.02 8.87
N ARG A 129 -16.26 22.24 9.95
CA ARG A 129 -16.90 22.59 11.22
C ARG A 129 -16.02 23.46 12.11
N SER A 130 -14.69 23.40 11.90
CA SER A 130 -13.72 24.16 12.68
C SER A 130 -12.47 24.47 11.84
N VAL A 131 -11.69 25.44 12.32
CA VAL A 131 -10.38 25.77 11.74
C VAL A 131 -9.47 24.55 11.79
N SER A 132 -9.43 23.86 12.93
CA SER A 132 -8.69 22.62 13.16
C SER A 132 -9.02 21.53 12.12
N GLU A 133 -10.30 21.31 11.80
CA GLU A 133 -10.71 20.35 10.78
C GLU A 133 -10.24 20.78 9.38
N LEU A 134 -10.39 22.06 9.03
CA LEU A 134 -9.96 22.61 7.75
C LEU A 134 -8.43 22.52 7.56
N VAL A 135 -7.65 23.05 8.50
CA VAL A 135 -6.19 23.08 8.39
C VAL A 135 -5.61 21.68 8.45
N GLY A 136 -6.18 20.80 9.28
CA GLY A 136 -5.74 19.42 9.39
C GLY A 136 -6.04 18.60 8.13
N THR A 137 -7.23 18.78 7.52
CA THR A 137 -7.56 18.12 6.25
C THR A 137 -6.67 18.60 5.11
N VAL A 138 -6.44 19.92 4.99
CA VAL A 138 -5.54 20.45 3.95
C VAL A 138 -4.10 19.99 4.17
N GLY A 139 -3.62 20.03 5.41
CA GLY A 139 -2.28 19.56 5.77
C GLY A 139 -2.10 18.05 5.50
N ALA A 140 -3.09 17.24 5.84
CA ALA A 140 -3.11 15.80 5.57
C ALA A 140 -3.04 15.50 4.07
N GLU A 141 -3.73 16.26 3.23
CA GLU A 141 -3.65 16.10 1.78
C GLU A 141 -2.26 16.46 1.23
N ILE A 142 -1.67 17.58 1.68
CA ILE A 142 -0.33 18.01 1.27
C ILE A 142 0.73 16.98 1.66
N VAL A 143 0.65 16.44 2.88
CA VAL A 143 1.56 15.40 3.36
C VAL A 143 1.31 14.08 2.62
N GLY A 144 0.04 13.72 2.39
CA GLY A 144 -0.37 12.51 1.70
C GLY A 144 0.10 12.44 0.24
N ASP A 145 -0.02 13.54 -0.50
CA ASP A 145 0.43 13.64 -1.89
C ASP A 145 1.95 13.66 -2.04
N SER A 146 2.66 14.08 -0.98
CA SER A 146 4.11 14.21 -1.02
C SER A 146 4.87 12.88 -0.94
N LEU A 147 4.19 11.79 -0.58
CA LEU A 147 4.80 10.49 -0.28
C LEU A 147 4.09 9.31 -0.96
N GLN A 148 3.46 9.49 -2.13
CA GLN A 148 2.95 8.36 -2.92
C GLN A 148 4.12 7.48 -3.42
N TYR A 149 4.72 6.71 -2.51
CA TYR A 149 5.85 5.80 -2.77
C TYR A 149 5.42 4.57 -3.60
N TRP A 150 4.13 4.39 -3.79
CA TRP A 150 3.56 3.28 -4.55
C TRP A 150 2.54 3.84 -5.52
N ASP A 151 3.01 4.20 -6.71
CA ASP A 151 2.13 4.39 -7.86
C ASP A 151 1.57 3.00 -8.20
N ILE A 152 0.37 2.72 -7.69
CA ILE A 152 -0.35 1.46 -7.88
C ILE A 152 -1.24 1.64 -9.12
N PRO A 153 -0.86 1.09 -10.28
CA PRO A 153 -1.55 1.35 -11.54
C PRO A 153 -2.97 0.77 -11.59
N TYR A 154 -3.27 -0.22 -10.74
CA TYR A 154 -4.63 -0.71 -10.54
C TYR A 154 -4.84 -1.08 -9.08
N SER A 155 -5.78 -0.38 -8.45
CA SER A 155 -6.20 -0.66 -7.10
C SER A 155 -7.69 -0.93 -7.03
N TRP A 156 -8.12 -1.72 -6.05
CA TRP A 156 -9.53 -1.95 -5.79
C TRP A 156 -9.81 -1.89 -4.29
N ILE A 157 -11.07 -1.59 -3.98
CA ILE A 157 -11.54 -1.46 -2.61
C ILE A 157 -12.35 -2.70 -2.25
N ASN A 158 -11.96 -3.35 -1.16
CA ASN A 158 -12.78 -4.39 -0.53
C ASN A 158 -13.50 -3.79 0.67
N ASN A 159 -14.82 -3.63 0.54
CA ASN A 159 -15.69 -3.08 1.57
C ASN A 159 -16.21 -4.22 2.46
N GLY A 160 -15.49 -4.49 3.55
CA GLY A 160 -15.94 -5.38 4.62
C GLY A 160 -16.20 -4.61 5.93
N LYS A 161 -15.84 -5.21 7.07
CA LYS A 161 -15.71 -4.48 8.34
C LYS A 161 -14.63 -3.39 8.29
N ARG A 162 -13.68 -3.56 7.38
CA ARG A 162 -12.61 -2.63 7.05
C ARG A 162 -12.71 -2.27 5.57
N THR A 163 -12.34 -1.05 5.23
CA THR A 163 -12.13 -0.59 3.86
C THR A 163 -10.65 -0.76 3.55
N VAL A 164 -10.31 -1.74 2.72
CA VAL A 164 -8.91 -1.96 2.32
C VAL A 164 -8.74 -1.62 0.84
N ILE A 165 -7.70 -0.86 0.53
CA ILE A 165 -7.20 -0.67 -0.83
C ILE A 165 -6.16 -1.74 -1.08
N ARG A 166 -6.34 -2.53 -2.13
CA ARG A 166 -5.38 -3.52 -2.57
C ARG A 166 -4.86 -3.18 -3.95
N GLY A 167 -3.64 -3.59 -4.23
CA GLY A 167 -3.08 -3.44 -5.57
C GLY A 167 -1.73 -4.11 -5.72
N VAL A 168 -1.32 -4.20 -6.98
CA VAL A 168 -0.02 -4.75 -7.37
C VAL A 168 0.81 -3.64 -8.02
N THR A 169 2.07 -3.53 -7.62
CA THR A 169 3.03 -2.58 -8.17
C THR A 169 4.44 -3.19 -8.14
N GLY A 170 5.47 -2.39 -8.40
CA GLY A 170 6.86 -2.77 -8.15
C GLY A 170 7.60 -1.72 -7.33
N ASP A 171 8.72 -2.12 -6.75
CA ASP A 171 9.63 -1.20 -6.07
C ASP A 171 10.50 -0.40 -7.05
N MET A 172 11.44 0.37 -6.50
CA MET A 172 12.40 1.15 -7.30
C MET A 172 13.29 0.30 -8.22
N HIS A 173 13.31 -1.02 -8.03
CA HIS A 173 14.01 -1.99 -8.86
C HIS A 173 13.06 -2.83 -9.73
N GLY A 174 11.75 -2.55 -9.70
CA GLY A 174 10.72 -3.29 -10.43
C GLY A 174 10.39 -4.65 -9.85
N ASP A 175 10.82 -4.94 -8.60
CA ASP A 175 10.46 -6.17 -7.90
C ASP A 175 9.01 -6.11 -7.44
N LEU A 176 8.28 -7.21 -7.62
CA LEU A 176 6.85 -7.31 -7.37
C LEU A 176 6.50 -6.92 -5.92
N ARG A 177 5.49 -6.05 -5.77
CA ARG A 177 4.84 -5.71 -4.52
C ARG A 177 3.35 -5.93 -4.62
N ILE A 178 2.79 -6.71 -3.70
CA ILE A 178 1.34 -6.79 -3.48
C ILE A 178 1.06 -6.05 -2.19
N ILE A 179 0.27 -4.98 -2.28
CA ILE A 179 0.02 -4.07 -1.17
C ILE A 179 -1.44 -4.21 -0.77
N GLU A 180 -1.68 -4.32 0.52
CA GLU A 180 -2.98 -4.13 1.14
C GLU A 180 -2.86 -3.00 2.16
N LYS A 181 -3.73 -2.01 2.04
CA LYS A 181 -3.75 -0.84 2.90
C LYS A 181 -5.13 -0.64 3.50
N ASP A 182 -5.23 -0.71 4.81
CA ASP A 182 -6.42 -0.36 5.58
C ASP A 182 -6.60 1.15 5.57
N VAL A 183 -7.62 1.60 4.85
CA VAL A 183 -8.06 3.00 4.79
C VAL A 183 -9.40 3.20 5.49
N THR A 184 -9.77 2.28 6.39
CA THR A 184 -11.02 2.37 7.14
C THR A 184 -11.08 3.69 7.87
N VAL A 185 -12.18 4.40 7.62
CA VAL A 185 -12.50 5.65 8.30
C VAL A 185 -13.18 5.32 9.62
N TYR A 186 -12.58 5.76 10.71
CA TYR A 186 -13.18 5.70 12.03
C TYR A 186 -13.24 7.11 12.60
N LYS A 187 -14.29 7.41 13.39
CA LYS A 187 -14.41 8.70 14.06
C LYS A 187 -13.16 8.93 14.92
N MET A 188 -12.55 10.08 14.72
CA MET A 188 -11.28 10.47 15.31
C MET A 188 -11.39 11.86 15.90
N MET A 189 -10.70 12.05 17.01
CA MET A 189 -10.54 13.35 17.64
C MET A 189 -9.10 13.79 17.44
N ASP A 190 -8.90 15.06 17.10
CA ASP A 190 -7.58 15.66 17.11
C ASP A 190 -7.06 15.76 18.56
N PRO A 191 -5.79 16.13 18.74
CA PRO A 191 -5.21 16.30 20.05
C PRO A 191 -5.76 17.50 20.86
N MET A 192 -6.66 18.30 20.26
CA MET A 192 -7.39 19.40 20.90
C MET A 192 -8.84 19.01 21.27
N GLY A 193 -9.23 17.75 21.04
CA GLY A 193 -10.58 17.26 21.32
C GLY A 193 -11.63 17.68 20.29
N ASN A 194 -11.26 18.02 19.06
CA ASN A 194 -12.21 18.24 17.96
C ASN A 194 -12.35 17.00 17.08
N GLU A 195 -13.57 16.69 16.62
CA GLU A 195 -13.76 15.62 15.64
C GLU A 195 -13.15 16.04 14.29
N VAL A 196 -12.31 15.17 13.72
CA VAL A 196 -11.60 15.43 12.46
C VAL A 196 -11.95 14.44 11.38
N CYS A 197 -11.68 14.82 10.13
CA CYS A 197 -11.94 14.02 8.94
C CYS A 197 -10.66 13.45 8.30
N TYR A 198 -9.65 13.21 9.11
CA TYR A 198 -8.41 12.56 8.70
C TYR A 198 -7.84 11.72 9.85
N ARG A 199 -6.91 10.82 9.56
CA ARG A 199 -6.18 10.03 10.57
C ARG A 199 -4.76 9.71 10.16
N PRO A 200 -3.79 9.58 11.09
CA PRO A 200 -2.49 9.02 10.77
C PRO A 200 -2.62 7.55 10.37
N GLU A 201 -1.77 7.15 9.44
CA GLU A 201 -1.52 5.75 9.10
C GLU A 201 -0.68 5.10 10.20
N ARG A 202 -1.07 3.88 10.56
CA ARG A 202 -0.39 3.05 11.54
C ARG A 202 0.44 2.01 10.81
N GLU A 203 1.49 1.51 11.46
CA GLU A 203 2.33 0.44 10.92
C GLU A 203 1.49 -0.79 10.51
N GLY A 204 0.50 -1.16 11.34
CA GLY A 204 -0.43 -2.25 11.05
C GLY A 204 -1.50 -1.96 9.99
N ASP A 205 -1.55 -0.77 9.41
CA ASP A 205 -2.49 -0.44 8.33
C ASP A 205 -2.00 -0.95 6.97
N THR A 206 -0.69 -1.21 6.80
CA THR A 206 -0.15 -1.67 5.53
C THR A 206 0.44 -3.08 5.66
N ASN A 207 -0.13 -4.01 4.92
CA ASN A 207 0.44 -5.33 4.69
C ASN A 207 1.05 -5.38 3.29
N MET A 208 2.22 -6.00 3.17
CA MET A 208 2.92 -6.09 1.89
C MET A 208 3.52 -7.47 1.70
N ILE A 209 3.32 -8.02 0.50
CA ILE A 209 4.09 -9.14 -0.03
C ILE A 209 5.16 -8.56 -0.94
N ALA A 210 6.42 -8.83 -0.61
CA ALA A 210 7.57 -8.40 -1.41
C ALA A 210 8.25 -9.63 -2.03
N ALA A 211 8.04 -9.82 -3.33
CA ALA A 211 8.71 -10.88 -4.08
C ALA A 211 9.88 -10.29 -4.87
N TYR A 212 10.94 -11.07 -4.99
CA TYR A 212 12.17 -10.69 -5.66
C TYR A 212 12.18 -11.21 -7.10
N HIS A 213 12.63 -10.39 -8.05
CA HIS A 213 12.62 -10.64 -9.49
C HIS A 213 11.21 -10.77 -10.13
N SER A 214 11.23 -11.07 -11.44
CA SER A 214 10.09 -11.29 -12.35
C SER A 214 9.26 -12.54 -11.95
N THR A 215 8.49 -12.44 -10.87
CA THR A 215 7.67 -13.53 -10.31
C THR A 215 6.21 -13.47 -10.77
N GLU A 216 5.82 -12.42 -11.49
CA GLU A 216 4.45 -12.19 -11.95
C GLU A 216 3.88 -13.34 -12.80
N PRO A 217 4.63 -14.01 -13.71
CA PRO A 217 4.11 -15.17 -14.44
C PRO A 217 3.79 -16.37 -13.53
N ALA A 218 4.65 -16.67 -12.55
CA ALA A 218 4.40 -17.74 -11.58
C ALA A 218 3.19 -17.42 -10.71
N LEU A 219 3.06 -16.15 -10.29
CA LEU A 219 1.91 -15.67 -9.53
C LEU A 219 0.61 -15.73 -10.36
N LEU A 220 0.67 -15.41 -11.65
CA LEU A 220 -0.46 -15.55 -12.56
C LEU A 220 -0.89 -17.02 -12.66
N VAL A 221 0.05 -17.97 -12.82
CA VAL A 221 -0.30 -19.39 -12.83
C VAL A 221 -0.94 -19.82 -11.51
N ALA A 222 -0.41 -19.40 -10.37
CA ALA A 222 -1.02 -19.69 -9.07
C ALA A 222 -2.45 -19.12 -8.94
N ALA A 223 -2.70 -17.92 -9.47
CA ALA A 223 -4.04 -17.33 -9.50
C ALA A 223 -5.01 -18.07 -10.45
N LEU A 224 -4.54 -18.51 -11.62
CA LEU A 224 -5.32 -19.33 -12.56
C LEU A 224 -5.65 -20.70 -11.96
N LYS A 225 -4.68 -21.28 -11.24
CA LYS A 225 -4.82 -22.55 -10.53
C LYS A 225 -5.83 -22.45 -9.40
N TRP A 226 -5.76 -21.37 -8.62
CA TRP A 226 -6.76 -21.01 -7.63
C TRP A 226 -8.16 -20.90 -8.24
N ALA A 227 -8.32 -20.14 -9.33
CA ALA A 227 -9.61 -19.99 -10.00
C ALA A 227 -10.20 -21.34 -10.46
N ARG A 228 -9.35 -22.24 -10.97
CA ARG A 228 -9.75 -23.61 -11.31
C ARG A 228 -10.18 -24.41 -10.07
N ASP A 229 -9.31 -24.50 -9.07
CA ASP A 229 -9.49 -25.38 -7.91
C ASP A 229 -10.65 -24.92 -7.01
N ALA A 230 -10.90 -23.61 -6.96
CA ALA A 230 -12.04 -23.03 -6.26
C ALA A 230 -13.32 -22.98 -7.11
N GLU A 231 -13.26 -23.37 -8.39
CA GLU A 231 -14.38 -23.29 -9.35
C GLU A 231 -14.95 -21.86 -9.46
N LEU A 232 -14.06 -20.88 -9.55
CA LEU A 232 -14.44 -19.47 -9.58
C LEU A 232 -15.03 -19.08 -10.93
N ASP A 233 -16.11 -18.31 -10.88
CA ASP A 233 -16.60 -17.61 -12.05
C ASP A 233 -15.77 -16.35 -12.28
N VAL A 234 -14.74 -16.48 -13.11
CA VAL A 234 -13.89 -15.35 -13.54
C VAL A 234 -14.24 -15.02 -15.00
N PRO A 235 -15.01 -13.93 -15.25
CA PRO A 235 -15.43 -13.51 -16.60
C PRO A 235 -14.27 -13.43 -17.60
N LEU A 236 -13.13 -12.89 -17.17
CA LEU A 236 -11.90 -12.83 -17.95
C LEU A 236 -11.55 -14.21 -18.55
N LEU A 237 -11.77 -15.28 -17.78
CA LEU A 237 -11.36 -16.61 -18.17
C LEU A 237 -12.32 -17.33 -19.12
N ARG A 238 -13.54 -16.81 -19.33
CA ARG A 238 -14.61 -17.40 -20.19
C ARG A 238 -14.61 -16.90 -21.64
N GLY A 239 -13.53 -16.26 -22.09
CA GLY A 239 -13.40 -15.73 -23.46
C GLY A 239 -13.15 -14.23 -23.53
N GLY A 240 -13.26 -13.51 -22.41
CA GLY A 240 -12.90 -12.09 -22.28
C GLY A 240 -11.39 -11.82 -22.30
N ALA A 241 -10.54 -12.87 -22.25
CA ALA A 241 -9.09 -12.72 -22.25
C ALA A 241 -8.58 -11.92 -23.45
N LYS A 242 -9.10 -12.16 -24.66
CA LYS A 242 -8.66 -11.44 -25.87
C LYS A 242 -9.00 -9.95 -25.81
N GLU A 243 -10.23 -9.63 -25.40
CA GLU A 243 -10.71 -8.25 -25.24
C GLU A 243 -9.90 -7.53 -24.16
N PHE A 244 -9.72 -8.17 -23.01
CA PHE A 244 -8.89 -7.66 -21.92
C PHE A 244 -7.45 -7.42 -22.33
N LEU A 245 -6.83 -8.34 -23.06
CA LEU A 245 -5.45 -8.18 -23.52
C LEU A 245 -5.34 -7.00 -24.50
N SER A 246 -6.33 -6.82 -25.38
CA SER A 246 -6.41 -5.63 -26.24
C SER A 246 -6.59 -4.34 -25.43
N GLU A 247 -7.36 -4.34 -24.34
CA GLU A 247 -7.46 -3.19 -23.40
C GLU A 247 -6.11 -2.85 -22.78
N VAL A 248 -5.37 -3.86 -22.31
CA VAL A 248 -4.07 -3.72 -21.65
C VAL A 248 -2.99 -3.23 -22.64
N GLU A 249 -2.98 -3.75 -23.86
CA GLU A 249 -2.08 -3.31 -24.93
C GLU A 249 -2.37 -1.87 -25.35
N ALA A 250 -3.65 -1.51 -25.51
CA ALA A 250 -4.07 -0.17 -25.87
C ALA A 250 -3.74 0.89 -24.80
N ALA A 251 -3.64 0.49 -23.53
CA ALA A 251 -3.21 1.37 -22.44
C ALA A 251 -1.72 1.78 -22.54
N GLY A 252 -0.92 1.14 -23.42
CA GLY A 252 0.42 1.58 -23.76
C GLY A 252 1.56 0.87 -23.02
N GLY A 253 1.50 -0.46 -22.94
CA GLY A 253 2.56 -1.30 -22.36
C GLY A 253 3.91 -1.19 -23.07
N VAL A 254 4.84 -0.40 -22.52
CA VAL A 254 6.26 -0.42 -22.91
C VAL A 254 6.98 -1.35 -21.92
N GLY A 255 7.70 -2.35 -22.44
CA GLY A 255 8.37 -3.36 -21.63
C GLY A 255 9.14 -2.78 -20.43
N GLY A 256 9.19 -3.52 -19.32
CA GLY A 256 9.67 -3.02 -18.02
C GLY A 256 10.90 -2.12 -18.11
N ASN A 257 10.88 -1.00 -17.38
CA ASN A 257 11.90 0.05 -17.40
C ASN A 257 13.23 -0.35 -16.72
N PHE A 258 13.41 -1.64 -16.45
CA PHE A 258 14.48 -2.15 -15.60
C PHE A 258 15.45 -2.97 -16.43
N ALA A 259 16.75 -2.86 -16.11
CA ALA A 259 17.83 -3.52 -16.85
C ALA A 259 17.62 -5.04 -17.01
N GLU A 260 16.90 -5.65 -16.07
CA GLU A 260 16.61 -7.09 -16.06
C GLU A 260 15.30 -7.49 -16.73
N ALA A 261 14.51 -6.55 -17.24
CA ALA A 261 13.26 -6.85 -17.97
C ALA A 261 13.49 -7.65 -19.28
N LEU A 262 14.75 -7.88 -19.65
CA LEU A 262 15.18 -8.73 -20.76
C LEU A 262 15.61 -10.14 -20.32
N PHE A 263 15.93 -10.39 -19.04
CA PHE A 263 16.29 -11.74 -18.56
C PHE A 263 15.08 -12.69 -18.53
N SER A 264 13.86 -12.14 -18.47
CA SER A 264 12.62 -12.91 -18.59
C SER A 264 12.30 -13.38 -20.02
N GLN A 265 13.07 -12.98 -21.05
CA GLN A 265 12.89 -13.47 -22.43
C GLN A 265 13.15 -14.98 -22.60
N GLY A 266 13.71 -15.64 -21.58
CA GLY A 266 13.91 -17.09 -21.54
C GLY A 266 12.87 -17.87 -20.74
N ASN A 267 11.86 -17.23 -20.13
CA ASN A 267 10.84 -17.94 -19.37
C ASN A 267 9.77 -18.48 -20.30
N ASP A 268 10.03 -19.68 -20.83
CA ASP A 268 9.01 -20.49 -21.48
C ASP A 268 7.79 -20.62 -20.54
N PRO A 269 6.58 -20.19 -20.97
CA PRO A 269 5.35 -20.37 -20.22
C PRO A 269 5.21 -21.76 -19.59
N GLU A 270 5.65 -22.81 -20.30
CA GLU A 270 5.62 -24.21 -19.86
C GLU A 270 6.21 -24.42 -18.46
N ASN A 271 7.32 -23.75 -18.16
CA ASN A 271 8.03 -23.90 -16.88
C ASN A 271 7.19 -23.43 -15.69
N HIS A 272 6.30 -22.46 -15.90
CA HIS A 272 5.42 -21.96 -14.85
C HIS A 272 4.22 -22.89 -14.59
N PHE A 273 3.88 -23.76 -15.54
CA PHE A 273 2.79 -24.76 -15.40
C PHE A 273 3.28 -26.11 -14.86
N LEU A 274 4.56 -26.22 -14.46
CA LEU A 274 5.05 -27.41 -13.76
C LEU A 274 4.26 -27.61 -12.47
N GLY A 275 3.57 -28.74 -12.37
CA GLY A 275 2.71 -29.06 -11.22
C GLY A 275 1.32 -28.42 -11.26
N TRP A 276 0.89 -27.90 -12.42
CA TRP A 276 -0.46 -27.39 -12.64
C TRP A 276 -1.54 -28.40 -12.20
N ASP A 277 -1.38 -29.68 -12.53
CA ASP A 277 -2.38 -30.73 -12.24
C ASP A 277 -2.55 -31.06 -10.75
N TYR A 278 -1.57 -30.71 -9.91
CA TYR A 278 -1.72 -30.88 -8.46
C TYR A 278 -2.57 -29.74 -7.91
N PRO A 279 -3.62 -29.97 -7.10
CA PRO A 279 -4.40 -28.87 -6.53
C PRO A 279 -3.54 -28.02 -5.59
N LEU A 280 -3.92 -26.76 -5.37
CA LEU A 280 -3.34 -25.95 -4.31
C LEU A 280 -3.53 -26.64 -2.95
N SER A 281 -2.44 -26.71 -2.17
CA SER A 281 -2.50 -27.20 -0.80
C SER A 281 -3.45 -26.34 0.03
N MET A 282 -4.20 -26.97 0.93
CA MET A 282 -4.99 -26.22 1.91
C MET A 282 -4.07 -25.50 2.89
N TYR A 283 -4.42 -24.27 3.26
CA TYR A 283 -3.67 -23.50 4.23
C TYR A 283 -3.67 -24.21 5.59
N SER A 284 -2.50 -24.24 6.22
CA SER A 284 -2.31 -24.76 7.57
C SER A 284 -1.23 -23.93 8.26
N GLU A 285 -1.38 -23.70 9.56
CA GLU A 285 -0.34 -23.07 10.38
C GLU A 285 0.85 -24.01 10.62
N ASP A 286 0.70 -25.33 10.38
CA ASP A 286 1.80 -26.30 10.48
C ASP A 286 2.80 -26.08 9.32
N PRO A 287 4.05 -25.68 9.61
CA PRO A 287 5.05 -25.43 8.58
C PRO A 287 5.46 -26.68 7.79
N LYS A 288 5.10 -27.89 8.24
CA LYS A 288 5.33 -29.15 7.52
C LYS A 288 4.41 -29.31 6.30
N VAL A 289 3.25 -28.67 6.30
CA VAL A 289 2.32 -28.70 5.16
C VAL A 289 2.82 -27.69 4.14
N ARG A 290 3.58 -28.11 3.13
CA ARG A 290 4.16 -27.19 2.12
C ARG A 290 3.19 -26.92 0.97
N SER A 291 3.34 -25.76 0.32
CA SER A 291 2.73 -25.54 -0.99
C SER A 291 3.75 -25.83 -2.10
N GLY A 292 3.27 -26.40 -3.21
CA GLY A 292 4.05 -26.49 -4.44
C GLY A 292 4.15 -25.14 -5.18
N ASP A 293 3.28 -24.19 -4.85
CA ASP A 293 3.18 -22.88 -5.47
C ASP A 293 3.72 -21.82 -4.51
N PHE A 294 4.68 -21.03 -4.95
CA PHE A 294 5.34 -20.04 -4.11
C PHE A 294 6.00 -18.92 -4.90
N ILE A 295 6.22 -17.78 -4.24
CA ILE A 295 7.00 -16.65 -4.77
C ILE A 295 8.16 -16.32 -3.81
N PRO A 296 9.41 -16.31 -4.31
CA PRO A 296 10.60 -16.09 -3.49
C PRO A 296 10.79 -14.62 -3.11
N THR A 297 11.45 -14.37 -1.98
CA THR A 297 11.94 -13.05 -1.58
C THR A 297 13.47 -13.01 -1.64
N ASN A 298 14.06 -11.81 -1.49
CA ASN A 298 15.50 -11.60 -1.46
C ASN A 298 16.17 -12.00 -0.12
N TRP A 299 15.41 -12.39 0.89
CA TRP A 299 15.90 -12.63 2.27
C TRP A 299 15.88 -14.10 2.69
N GLY A 300 15.81 -15.04 1.74
CA GLY A 300 15.68 -16.46 2.06
C GLY A 300 14.31 -16.85 2.65
N VAL A 301 13.35 -15.92 2.60
CA VAL A 301 11.95 -16.14 2.94
C VAL A 301 11.20 -16.43 1.64
N THR A 302 10.10 -17.18 1.72
CA THR A 302 9.27 -17.49 0.57
C THR A 302 7.81 -17.37 0.98
N TYR A 303 7.01 -16.72 0.15
CA TYR A 303 5.55 -16.76 0.31
C TYR A 303 5.01 -17.98 -0.40
N GLU A 304 4.49 -18.92 0.37
CA GLU A 304 3.79 -20.10 -0.14
C GLU A 304 2.32 -19.75 -0.38
N ILE A 305 1.76 -20.24 -1.48
CA ILE A 305 0.42 -19.90 -1.93
C ILE A 305 -0.51 -21.10 -1.67
N PHE A 306 -1.61 -20.88 -0.96
CA PHE A 306 -2.53 -21.93 -0.51
C PHE A 306 -3.98 -21.62 -0.89
N MET A 307 -4.82 -22.65 -0.80
CA MET A 307 -6.27 -22.53 -0.75
C MET A 307 -6.73 -22.41 0.71
N GLY A 308 -7.51 -21.39 1.03
CA GLY A 308 -8.18 -21.24 2.32
C GLY A 308 -9.50 -22.02 2.41
N GLU A 309 -10.03 -22.21 3.61
CA GLU A 309 -11.30 -22.94 3.85
C GLU A 309 -12.50 -22.35 3.08
N ASN A 310 -12.54 -21.03 2.89
CA ASN A 310 -13.60 -20.34 2.14
C ASN A 310 -13.27 -20.18 0.65
N LYS A 311 -12.41 -21.06 0.11
CA LYS A 311 -11.89 -20.94 -1.26
C LYS A 311 -11.10 -19.65 -1.50
N ASP A 312 -10.55 -19.05 -0.45
CA ASP A 312 -9.71 -17.86 -0.55
C ASP A 312 -8.31 -18.22 -1.08
N LEU A 313 -7.65 -17.31 -1.78
CA LEU A 313 -6.20 -17.39 -2.02
C LEU A 313 -5.47 -16.91 -0.78
N VAL A 314 -4.58 -17.71 -0.22
CA VAL A 314 -3.85 -17.37 1.01
C VAL A 314 -2.36 -17.39 0.76
N PHE A 315 -1.69 -16.29 1.09
CA PHE A 315 -0.23 -16.22 1.11
C PHE A 315 0.24 -16.51 2.54
N GLY A 316 0.97 -17.59 2.71
CA GLY A 316 1.59 -17.99 3.96
C GLY A 316 3.08 -17.74 3.95
N VAL A 317 3.64 -17.37 5.10
CA VAL A 317 5.08 -17.15 5.27
C VAL A 317 5.60 -17.84 6.52
N VAL A 318 6.80 -18.40 6.43
CA VAL A 318 7.51 -19.01 7.56
C VAL A 318 8.83 -18.25 7.73
N GLU A 319 8.90 -17.38 8.73
CA GLU A 319 10.13 -16.67 9.08
C GLU A 319 10.80 -17.29 10.31
N ASN A 320 10.03 -17.60 11.37
CA ASN A 320 10.46 -18.36 12.54
C ASN A 320 9.23 -18.95 13.26
N GLY A 321 9.13 -20.28 13.36
CA GLY A 321 8.02 -20.94 14.08
C GLY A 321 6.83 -21.33 13.17
N PRO A 322 5.57 -21.20 13.63
CA PRO A 322 4.41 -21.58 12.84
C PRO A 322 4.26 -20.69 11.60
N ARG A 323 3.58 -21.21 10.57
CA ARG A 323 3.27 -20.41 9.38
C ARG A 323 2.30 -19.29 9.75
N ARG A 324 2.60 -18.07 9.32
CA ARG A 324 1.73 -16.91 9.43
C ARG A 324 1.03 -16.63 8.11
N GLU A 325 -0.22 -16.21 8.16
CA GLU A 325 -0.92 -15.63 7.02
C GLU A 325 -0.39 -14.21 6.77
N ALA A 326 0.18 -14.00 5.59
CA ALA A 326 0.66 -12.69 5.15
C ALA A 326 -0.44 -11.87 4.45
N MET A 327 -1.28 -12.53 3.63
CA MET A 327 -2.39 -11.88 2.92
C MET A 327 -3.41 -12.91 2.44
N ARG A 328 -4.67 -12.48 2.25
CA ARG A 328 -5.77 -13.32 1.80
C ARG A 328 -6.68 -12.61 0.81
N PHE A 329 -6.98 -13.26 -0.32
CA PHE A 329 -7.91 -12.75 -1.34
C PHE A 329 -9.15 -13.62 -1.42
N ARG A 330 -10.32 -12.97 -1.41
CA ARG A 330 -11.60 -13.66 -1.50
C ARG A 330 -11.88 -14.07 -2.94
N PRO A 331 -12.70 -15.12 -3.16
CA PRO A 331 -13.17 -15.53 -4.48
C PRO A 331 -13.59 -14.40 -5.43
N GLN A 332 -14.30 -13.39 -4.91
CA GLN A 332 -14.81 -12.27 -5.71
C GLN A 332 -13.71 -11.31 -6.20
N GLU A 333 -12.49 -11.42 -5.66
CA GLU A 333 -11.36 -10.57 -5.99
C GLU A 333 -10.45 -11.20 -7.07
N ALA A 334 -10.75 -12.43 -7.52
CA ALA A 334 -9.88 -13.15 -8.45
C ALA A 334 -9.66 -12.40 -9.77
N GLU A 335 -10.70 -11.82 -10.35
CA GLU A 335 -10.56 -11.01 -11.58
C GLU A 335 -9.74 -9.76 -11.32
N LEU A 336 -10.02 -9.03 -10.23
CA LEU A 336 -9.32 -7.79 -9.88
C LEU A 336 -7.83 -8.06 -9.64
N PHE A 337 -7.51 -9.17 -8.99
CA PHE A 337 -6.15 -9.61 -8.75
C PHE A 337 -5.42 -9.90 -10.07
N ILE A 338 -6.00 -10.69 -10.98
CA ILE A 338 -5.40 -10.96 -12.29
C ILE A 338 -5.23 -9.66 -13.09
N ARG A 339 -6.25 -8.80 -13.12
CA ARG A 339 -6.18 -7.50 -13.81
C ARG A 339 -5.05 -6.63 -13.28
N SER A 340 -4.83 -6.63 -11.97
CA SER A 340 -3.76 -5.84 -11.35
C SER A 340 -2.36 -6.26 -11.78
N LEU A 341 -2.11 -7.57 -12.02
CA LEU A 341 -0.82 -8.06 -12.54
C LEU A 341 -0.54 -7.49 -13.93
N PHE A 342 -1.53 -7.52 -14.81
CA PHE A 342 -1.39 -6.99 -16.17
C PHE A 342 -1.29 -5.46 -16.17
N ALA A 343 -2.04 -4.77 -15.33
CA ALA A 343 -1.94 -3.31 -15.19
C ALA A 343 -0.55 -2.89 -14.70
N GLN A 344 0.03 -3.62 -13.73
CA GLN A 344 1.40 -3.40 -13.26
C GLN A 344 2.42 -3.54 -14.39
N ALA A 345 2.31 -4.59 -15.20
CA ALA A 345 3.18 -4.80 -16.36
C ALA A 345 2.98 -3.72 -17.45
N ALA A 346 1.73 -3.34 -17.74
CA ALA A 346 1.41 -2.35 -18.78
C ALA A 346 1.86 -0.93 -18.44
N HIS A 347 1.92 -0.58 -17.15
CA HIS A 347 2.47 0.70 -16.72
C HIS A 347 3.99 0.67 -16.51
N GLY A 348 4.66 -0.42 -16.91
CA GLY A 348 6.11 -0.58 -16.78
C GLY A 348 6.60 -0.53 -15.33
N LYS A 349 5.73 -0.90 -14.37
CA LYS A 349 6.01 -0.89 -12.93
C LYS A 349 6.69 -2.17 -12.44
N GLY A 350 6.81 -3.18 -13.30
CA GLY A 350 7.48 -4.45 -13.00
C GLY A 350 8.64 -4.75 -13.94
N ARG A 351 9.42 -5.78 -13.58
CA ARG A 351 10.40 -6.41 -14.50
C ARG A 351 9.72 -7.30 -15.55
N THR A 352 8.51 -7.79 -15.27
CA THR A 352 7.75 -8.60 -16.22
C THR A 352 7.04 -7.72 -17.24
N ARG A 353 7.17 -8.08 -18.52
CA ARG A 353 6.47 -7.40 -19.61
C ARG A 353 5.07 -8.00 -19.80
N VAL A 354 4.16 -7.20 -20.36
CA VAL A 354 2.79 -7.64 -20.67
C VAL A 354 2.81 -8.87 -21.57
N GLU A 355 3.73 -8.96 -22.54
CA GLU A 355 3.83 -10.07 -23.48
C GLU A 355 4.15 -11.40 -22.78
N ALA A 356 4.90 -11.39 -21.68
CA ALA A 356 5.18 -12.58 -20.90
C ALA A 356 3.91 -13.08 -20.20
N LEU A 357 3.17 -12.19 -19.52
CA LEU A 357 1.88 -12.52 -18.90
C LEU A 357 0.84 -12.97 -19.92
N HIS A 358 0.80 -12.30 -21.09
CA HIS A 358 -0.03 -12.69 -22.22
C HIS A 358 0.31 -14.11 -22.68
N SER A 359 1.59 -14.41 -22.89
CA SER A 359 2.03 -15.74 -23.34
C SER A 359 1.68 -16.83 -22.33
N THR A 360 1.85 -16.56 -21.02
CA THR A 360 1.41 -17.46 -19.94
C THR A 360 -0.10 -17.70 -19.97
N LEU A 361 -0.89 -16.64 -20.12
CA LEU A 361 -2.35 -16.76 -20.20
C LEU A 361 -2.80 -17.50 -21.46
N MET A 362 -2.18 -17.25 -22.61
CA MET A 362 -2.48 -17.94 -23.85
C MET A 362 -2.12 -19.42 -23.79
N PHE A 363 -0.97 -19.78 -23.21
CA PHE A 363 -0.56 -21.17 -23.04
C PHE A 363 -1.63 -22.01 -22.32
N ARG A 364 -2.25 -21.45 -21.28
CA ARG A 364 -3.39 -22.05 -20.58
C ARG A 364 -4.57 -22.38 -21.50
N TYR A 365 -4.79 -21.61 -22.56
CA TYR A 365 -5.89 -21.82 -23.53
C TYR A 365 -5.52 -22.66 -24.74
N SER A 366 -4.28 -22.57 -25.23
CA SER A 366 -3.92 -23.06 -26.57
C SER A 366 -3.00 -24.28 -26.60
N GLY A 367 -2.35 -24.64 -25.49
CA GLY A 367 -1.32 -25.70 -25.50
C GLY A 367 -1.25 -26.55 -24.24
N LEU A 368 -2.04 -26.23 -23.21
CA LEU A 368 -1.96 -26.92 -21.93
C LEU A 368 -2.36 -28.41 -22.02
N GLU A 369 -3.40 -28.77 -22.78
CA GLU A 369 -3.79 -30.19 -22.92
C GLU A 369 -2.71 -31.03 -23.60
N GLU A 370 -2.10 -30.53 -24.68
CA GLU A 370 -1.00 -31.20 -25.38
C GLU A 370 0.27 -31.30 -24.50
N PHE A 371 0.59 -30.23 -23.76
CA PHE A 371 1.70 -30.24 -22.80
C PHE A 371 1.49 -31.24 -21.66
N LEU A 372 0.31 -31.25 -21.03
CA LEU A 372 -0.02 -32.18 -19.94
C LEU A 372 0.00 -33.64 -20.44
N GLU A 373 -0.44 -33.90 -21.67
CA GLU A 373 -0.35 -35.22 -22.28
C GLU A 373 1.11 -35.64 -22.51
N SER A 374 1.98 -34.70 -22.90
CA SER A 374 3.42 -34.95 -23.05
C SER A 374 4.08 -35.30 -21.71
N MET A 375 3.75 -34.58 -20.62
CA MET A 375 4.32 -34.80 -19.30
C MET A 375 3.92 -36.15 -18.68
N LYS A 376 2.68 -36.60 -18.92
CA LYS A 376 2.22 -37.94 -18.50
C LYS A 376 3.04 -39.08 -19.12
N ARG A 377 3.58 -38.89 -20.34
CA ARG A 377 4.48 -39.85 -20.98
C ARG A 377 5.84 -39.92 -20.30
N TYR A 378 6.28 -38.83 -19.66
CA TYR A 378 7.54 -38.78 -18.91
C TYR A 378 7.42 -39.29 -17.47
N SER A 379 6.24 -39.20 -16.84
CA SER A 379 5.99 -39.72 -15.48
C SER A 379 5.64 -41.22 -15.42
N GLY A 380 5.57 -41.91 -16.56
CA GLY A 380 5.28 -43.34 -16.66
C GLY A 380 6.48 -44.28 -16.48
N LYS A 381 7.45 -43.92 -15.63
CA LYS A 381 8.59 -44.77 -15.24
C LYS A 381 8.66 -44.97 -13.74
#